data_AF-A0A1H7IKZ3-F1
#
_entry.id   AF-A0A1H7IKZ3-F1
#
_cell.length_a   1.000
_cell.length_b   1.000
_cell.length_c   1.000
_cell.angle_alpha   90.00
_cell.angle_beta   90.00
_cell.angle_gamma   90.00
#
_symmetry.space_group_name_H-M   'P 1'
#
loop_
_entity.id
_entity.type
_entity.pdbx_description
1 polymer ?
#
loop_
_entity_poly.entity_id
_entity_poly.type
_entity_poly.pdbx_seq_one_letter_code
_entity_poly.pdbx_strand_id
1 'polypeptide(L)'
;MVTLTRKEALALLSFHYLIGLKEEEREHVLLDMISDYEENRRDTPEYNTYILSYYHEVNLGVRNEYLVEEIVKIIGVQVQIVGREEELNGCPCCGFKTLKTRGAYEICRLCHWEDDGNRGQDEYSSVNRSTLTSARKSFTNEQDKHEGDIRFRKFLVDK
;
A
#
# COMPACT_ATOMS: atom_id res chain seq x y z
N MET A 1 27.89 4.70 3.99
CA MET A 1 26.66 5.14 3.30
C MET A 1 26.51 4.25 2.08
N VAL A 2 25.43 3.49 1.98
CA VAL A 2 25.17 2.56 0.87
C VAL A 2 24.19 3.21 -0.10
N THR A 3 24.41 3.08 -1.41
CA THR A 3 23.47 3.56 -2.42
C THR A 3 22.67 2.39 -2.96
N LEU A 4 21.34 2.52 -2.95
CA LEU A 4 20.39 1.54 -3.50
C LEU A 4 19.62 2.19 -4.64
N THR A 5 19.37 1.45 -5.70
CA THR A 5 18.30 1.82 -6.63
C THR A 5 16.95 1.70 -5.94
N ARG A 6 15.95 2.44 -6.39
CA ARG A 6 14.57 2.33 -5.88
C ARG A 6 14.03 0.89 -5.98
N LYS A 7 14.36 0.18 -7.06
CA LYS A 7 13.94 -1.23 -7.25
C LYS A 7 14.54 -2.14 -6.18
N GLU A 8 15.82 -1.97 -5.85
CA GLU A 8 16.48 -2.73 -4.78
C GLU A 8 15.91 -2.38 -3.41
N ALA A 9 15.65 -1.10 -3.15
CA ALA A 9 15.04 -0.64 -1.91
C ALA A 9 13.64 -1.24 -1.68
N LEU A 10 12.79 -1.22 -2.72
CA LEU A 10 11.45 -1.83 -2.70
C LEU A 10 11.54 -3.35 -2.52
N ALA A 11 12.47 -4.01 -3.21
CA ALA A 11 12.68 -5.45 -3.04
C ALA A 11 13.08 -5.80 -1.60
N LEU A 12 14.03 -5.05 -1.01
CA LEU A 12 14.45 -5.25 0.39
C LEU A 12 13.27 -5.08 1.35
N LEU A 13 12.44 -4.07 1.15
CA LEU A 13 11.24 -3.85 1.95
C LEU A 13 10.23 -5.00 1.79
N SER A 14 9.98 -5.48 0.57
CA SER A 14 9.09 -6.64 0.34
C SER A 14 9.62 -7.92 0.97
N PHE A 15 10.94 -8.16 0.95
CA PHE A 15 11.55 -9.29 1.64
C PHE A 15 11.45 -9.16 3.16
N HIS A 16 11.63 -7.95 3.70
CA HIS A 16 11.43 -7.70 5.12
C HIS A 16 10.00 -8.04 5.56
N TYR A 17 8.99 -7.64 4.77
CA TYR A 17 7.60 -8.01 5.03
C TYR A 17 7.38 -9.51 4.93
N LEU A 18 7.84 -10.17 3.86
CA LEU A 18 7.75 -11.62 3.71
C LEU A 18 8.31 -12.37 4.92
N ILE A 19 9.48 -11.97 5.42
CA ILE A 19 10.17 -12.61 6.55
C ILE A 19 9.44 -12.33 7.88
N GLY A 20 8.83 -11.16 8.02
CA GLY A 20 8.14 -10.73 9.23
C GLY A 20 6.68 -11.22 9.36
N LEU A 21 6.11 -11.79 8.30
CA LEU A 21 4.71 -12.21 8.29
C LEU A 21 4.44 -13.35 9.27
N LYS A 22 3.36 -13.23 10.04
CA LYS A 22 2.76 -14.34 10.80
C LYS A 22 1.95 -15.25 9.88
N GLU A 23 1.68 -16.46 10.33
CA GLU A 23 0.91 -17.46 9.56
C GLU A 23 -0.47 -16.93 9.12
N GLU A 24 -1.20 -16.27 10.02
CA GLU A 24 -2.52 -15.69 9.72
C GLU A 24 -2.41 -14.58 8.67
N GLU A 25 -1.46 -13.67 8.81
CA GLU A 25 -1.26 -12.57 7.86
C GLU A 25 -0.85 -13.09 6.47
N ARG A 26 -0.06 -14.15 6.46
CA ARG A 26 0.35 -14.85 5.25
C ARG A 26 -0.83 -15.46 4.53
N GLU A 27 -1.74 -16.09 5.25
CA GLU A 27 -2.99 -16.63 4.71
C GLU A 27 -3.86 -15.54 4.07
N HIS A 28 -4.06 -14.40 4.72
CA HIS A 28 -4.82 -13.28 4.15
C HIS A 28 -4.23 -12.81 2.82
N VAL A 29 -2.90 -12.63 2.75
CA VAL A 29 -2.23 -12.23 1.50
C VAL A 29 -2.42 -13.27 0.40
N LEU A 30 -2.38 -14.56 0.73
CA LEU A 30 -2.52 -15.63 -0.26
C LEU A 30 -3.95 -15.79 -0.76
N LEU A 31 -4.95 -15.62 0.11
CA LEU A 31 -6.36 -15.60 -0.26
C LEU A 31 -6.68 -14.46 -1.25
N ASP A 32 -6.04 -13.30 -1.08
CA ASP A 32 -6.19 -12.16 -2.01
C ASP A 32 -5.53 -12.43 -3.38
N MET A 33 -4.47 -13.25 -3.41
CA MET A 33 -3.63 -13.44 -4.59
C MET A 33 -3.96 -14.70 -5.40
N ILE A 34 -4.58 -15.72 -4.80
CA ILE A 34 -4.72 -17.06 -5.37
C ILE A 34 -6.11 -17.61 -5.06
N SER A 35 -6.91 -17.89 -6.10
CA SER A 35 -8.26 -18.44 -5.94
C SER A 35 -8.27 -19.87 -5.38
N ASP A 36 -7.26 -20.66 -5.72
CA ASP A 36 -7.15 -22.07 -5.40
C ASP A 36 -6.08 -22.28 -4.31
N TYR A 37 -6.12 -21.43 -3.28
CA TYR A 37 -5.17 -21.50 -2.16
C TYR A 37 -5.41 -22.76 -1.30
N GLU A 38 -4.33 -23.49 -1.01
CA GLU A 38 -4.34 -24.67 -0.14
C GLU A 38 -3.72 -24.30 1.22
N GLU A 39 -4.56 -24.15 2.27
CA GLU A 39 -4.15 -23.71 3.61
C GLU A 39 -2.96 -24.51 4.18
N ASN A 40 -2.92 -25.81 3.92
CA ASN A 40 -1.87 -26.72 4.42
C ASN A 40 -0.50 -26.52 3.76
N ARG A 41 -0.37 -25.64 2.76
CA ARG A 41 0.86 -25.35 2.04
C ARG A 41 1.35 -23.92 2.18
N ARG A 42 0.69 -23.09 3.00
CA ARG A 42 0.97 -21.65 3.11
C ARG A 42 2.45 -21.31 3.27
N ASP A 43 3.20 -22.09 4.04
CA ASP A 43 4.60 -21.82 4.38
C ASP A 43 5.62 -22.35 3.36
N THR A 44 5.16 -22.88 2.23
CA THR A 44 6.06 -23.41 1.23
C THR A 44 6.71 -22.30 0.39
N PRO A 45 7.97 -22.47 -0.06
CA PRO A 45 8.69 -21.43 -0.81
C PRO A 45 8.00 -21.00 -2.10
N GLU A 46 7.15 -21.84 -2.69
CA GLU A 46 6.39 -21.53 -3.91
C GLU A 46 5.48 -20.32 -3.71
N TYR A 47 4.90 -20.16 -2.51
CA TYR A 47 4.01 -19.04 -2.20
C TYR A 47 4.74 -17.72 -1.94
N ASN A 48 6.05 -17.76 -1.66
CA ASN A 48 6.84 -16.55 -1.44
C ASN A 48 6.79 -15.61 -2.65
N THR A 49 6.73 -16.15 -3.87
CA THR A 49 6.68 -15.32 -5.09
C THR A 49 5.39 -14.50 -5.17
N TYR A 50 4.26 -15.08 -4.76
CA TYR A 50 2.97 -14.37 -4.72
C TYR A 50 2.97 -13.28 -3.66
N ILE A 51 3.50 -13.58 -2.47
CA ILE A 51 3.61 -12.60 -1.38
C ILE A 51 4.56 -11.45 -1.77
N LEU A 52 5.69 -11.74 -2.40
CA LEU A 52 6.61 -10.72 -2.90
C LEU A 52 5.96 -9.85 -3.97
N SER A 53 5.15 -10.46 -4.85
CA SER A 53 4.39 -9.74 -5.88
C SER A 53 3.32 -8.84 -5.27
N TYR A 54 2.59 -9.34 -4.26
CA TYR A 54 1.64 -8.56 -3.47
C TYR A 54 2.31 -7.34 -2.84
N TYR A 55 3.42 -7.52 -2.12
CA TYR A 55 4.11 -6.39 -1.48
C TYR A 55 4.78 -5.46 -2.48
N HIS A 56 5.20 -5.95 -3.64
CA HIS A 56 5.63 -5.07 -4.72
C HIS A 56 4.50 -4.12 -5.15
N GLU A 57 3.30 -4.65 -5.38
CA GLU A 57 2.13 -3.85 -5.74
C GLU A 57 1.72 -2.89 -4.61
N VAL A 58 1.72 -3.35 -3.34
CA VAL A 58 1.35 -2.56 -2.15
C VAL A 58 2.39 -1.47 -1.81
N ASN A 59 3.63 -1.63 -2.27
CA ASN A 59 4.69 -0.63 -2.10
C ASN A 59 4.88 0.30 -3.30
N LEU A 60 4.09 0.15 -4.36
CA LEU A 60 4.09 1.08 -5.48
C LEU A 60 3.70 2.51 -5.02
N GLY A 61 4.49 3.52 -5.42
CA GLY A 61 4.26 4.93 -5.05
C GLY A 61 4.72 5.32 -3.65
N VAL A 62 5.39 4.42 -2.90
CA VAL A 62 5.97 4.75 -1.59
C VAL A 62 7.06 5.81 -1.74
N ARG A 63 7.08 6.81 -0.87
CA ARG A 63 8.07 7.89 -0.97
C ARG A 63 9.50 7.40 -0.73
N ASN A 64 10.47 7.96 -1.44
CA ASN A 64 11.88 7.63 -1.24
C ASN A 64 12.33 7.98 0.19
N GLU A 65 11.86 9.08 0.77
CA GLU A 65 12.18 9.42 2.16
C GLU A 65 11.67 8.36 3.14
N TYR A 66 10.47 7.83 2.91
CA TYR A 66 9.91 6.74 3.70
C TYR A 66 10.75 5.47 3.56
N LEU A 67 11.13 5.09 2.32
CA LEU A 67 11.97 3.93 2.09
C LEU A 67 13.33 4.05 2.79
N VAL A 68 13.96 5.24 2.78
CA VAL A 68 15.21 5.47 3.52
C VAL A 68 15.00 5.22 5.02
N GLU A 69 13.97 5.81 5.62
CA GLU A 69 13.67 5.64 7.05
C GLU A 69 13.46 4.17 7.43
N GLU A 70 12.68 3.43 6.63
CA GLU A 70 12.41 2.02 6.90
C GLU A 70 13.64 1.14 6.69
N ILE A 71 14.39 1.34 5.61
CA ILE A 71 15.58 0.54 5.35
C ILE A 71 16.62 0.75 6.44
N VAL A 72 16.86 2.00 6.88
CA VAL A 72 17.77 2.28 8.00
C VAL A 72 17.36 1.51 9.26
N LYS A 73 16.06 1.40 9.56
CA LYS A 73 15.57 0.59 10.70
C LYS A 73 15.83 -0.90 10.51
N ILE A 74 15.69 -1.42 9.29
CA ILE A 74 15.86 -2.85 8.98
C ILE A 74 17.33 -3.27 9.04
N ILE A 75 18.23 -2.52 8.41
CA ILE A 75 19.64 -2.94 8.23
C ILE A 75 20.63 -2.21 9.15
N GLY A 76 20.19 -1.16 9.84
CA GLY A 76 21.03 -0.42 10.80
C GLY A 76 22.15 0.43 10.17
N VAL A 77 22.15 0.63 8.85
CA VAL A 77 23.14 1.46 8.15
C VAL A 77 22.48 2.57 7.34
N GLN A 78 23.20 3.68 7.21
CA GLN A 78 22.76 4.83 6.41
C GLN A 78 22.71 4.49 4.92
N VAL A 79 21.56 4.75 4.28
CA VAL A 79 21.33 4.51 2.85
C VAL A 79 20.90 5.76 2.10
N GLN A 80 21.19 5.78 0.81
CA GLN A 80 20.63 6.71 -0.16
C GLN A 80 19.87 5.91 -1.23
N ILE A 81 18.73 6.44 -1.68
CA ILE A 81 17.93 5.83 -2.75
C ILE A 81 18.02 6.65 -4.03
N VAL A 82 18.29 5.99 -5.14
CA VAL A 82 18.34 6.58 -6.50
C VAL A 82 17.22 6.01 -7.35
N GLY A 83 16.44 6.89 -7.97
CA GLY A 83 15.31 6.53 -8.83
C GLY A 83 14.07 7.37 -8.52
N ARG A 84 13.22 7.57 -9.52
CA ARG A 84 11.97 8.32 -9.36
C ARG A 84 10.89 7.47 -8.72
N GLU A 85 10.05 8.11 -7.91
CA GLU A 85 8.81 7.52 -7.42
C GLU A 85 7.85 7.25 -8.57
N GLU A 86 6.99 6.24 -8.43
CA GLU A 86 5.96 5.98 -9.43
C GLU A 86 4.89 7.07 -9.37
N GLU A 87 4.51 7.57 -10.55
CA GLU A 87 3.47 8.58 -10.68
C GLU A 87 2.09 7.92 -10.54
N LEU A 88 1.48 8.11 -9.38
CA LEU A 88 0.13 7.61 -9.08
C LEU A 88 -0.88 8.76 -8.98
N ASN A 89 -2.15 8.42 -9.15
CA ASN A 89 -3.27 9.33 -9.04
C ASN A 89 -3.80 9.40 -7.60
N GLY A 90 -4.24 10.60 -7.21
CA GLY A 90 -4.89 10.83 -5.93
C GLY A 90 -6.23 10.09 -5.84
N CYS A 91 -6.44 9.37 -4.75
CA CYS A 91 -7.71 8.75 -4.40
C CYS A 91 -8.80 9.83 -4.21
N PRO A 92 -10.00 9.67 -4.79
CA PRO A 92 -11.07 10.66 -4.65
C PRO A 92 -11.59 10.81 -3.21
N CYS A 93 -11.40 9.78 -2.37
CA CYS A 93 -11.72 9.83 -0.96
C CYS A 93 -10.62 10.56 -0.18
N CYS A 94 -9.43 9.95 0.00
CA CYS A 94 -8.43 10.47 0.92
C CYS A 94 -7.39 11.44 0.32
N GLY A 95 -7.35 11.59 -1.01
CA GLY A 95 -6.38 12.44 -1.70
C GLY A 95 -4.96 11.86 -1.82
N PHE A 96 -4.63 10.76 -1.13
CA PHE A 96 -3.31 10.13 -1.28
C PHE A 96 -3.14 9.49 -2.66
N LYS A 97 -1.93 9.62 -3.22
CA LYS A 97 -1.54 9.06 -4.52
C LYS A 97 -1.29 7.57 -4.40
N THR A 98 -2.34 6.77 -4.54
CA THR A 98 -2.29 5.31 -4.39
C THR A 98 -2.87 4.54 -5.57
N LEU A 99 -3.45 5.22 -6.57
CA LEU A 99 -4.15 4.60 -7.69
C LEU A 99 -3.29 4.67 -8.95
N LYS A 100 -3.07 3.55 -9.65
CA LYS A 100 -2.37 3.55 -10.94
C LYS A 100 -3.23 4.26 -11.98
N THR A 101 -4.53 3.95 -12.01
CA THR A 101 -5.49 4.56 -12.95
C THR A 101 -6.73 5.06 -12.22
N ARG A 102 -7.21 6.27 -12.57
CA ARG A 102 -8.48 6.80 -12.06
C ARG A 102 -9.69 6.13 -12.72
N GLY A 103 -10.69 5.80 -11.92
CA GLY A 103 -11.96 5.19 -12.34
C GLY A 103 -11.82 3.76 -12.83
N ALA A 104 -10.74 3.07 -12.44
CA ALA A 104 -10.42 1.72 -12.89
C ALA A 104 -10.68 0.65 -11.82
N TYR A 105 -11.59 0.93 -10.87
CA TYR A 105 -11.98 0.02 -9.79
C TYR A 105 -10.82 -0.38 -8.86
N GLU A 106 -9.76 0.42 -8.82
CA GLU A 106 -8.65 0.21 -7.89
C GLU A 106 -9.07 0.61 -6.47
N ILE A 107 -8.69 -0.22 -5.49
CA ILE A 107 -8.95 0.04 -4.08
C ILE A 107 -7.78 0.84 -3.49
N CYS A 108 -8.08 1.97 -2.86
CA CYS A 108 -7.09 2.75 -2.14
C CYS A 108 -6.56 1.97 -0.93
N ARG A 109 -5.28 1.65 -0.93
CA ARG A 109 -4.57 0.96 0.17
C ARG A 109 -4.48 1.72 1.52
N LEU A 110 -5.01 2.95 1.60
CA LEU A 110 -5.05 3.73 2.84
C LEU A 110 -6.45 3.89 3.41
N CYS A 111 -7.42 4.24 2.56
CA CYS A 111 -8.80 4.50 3.01
C CYS A 111 -9.80 3.43 2.58
N HIS A 112 -9.35 2.42 1.82
CA HIS A 112 -10.14 1.31 1.30
C HIS A 112 -11.30 1.69 0.37
N TRP A 113 -11.33 2.95 -0.12
CA TRP A 113 -12.26 3.36 -1.15
C TRP A 113 -11.90 2.73 -2.50
N GLU A 114 -12.84 2.02 -3.12
CA GLU A 114 -12.76 1.53 -4.50
C GLU A 114 -13.12 2.66 -5.48
N ASP A 115 -12.19 3.01 -6.38
CA ASP A 115 -12.41 4.05 -7.38
C ASP A 115 -13.27 3.54 -8.55
N ASP A 116 -14.57 3.40 -8.28
CA ASP A 116 -15.63 3.00 -9.20
C ASP A 116 -15.97 4.04 -10.30
N GLY A 117 -15.21 5.12 -10.37
CA GLY A 117 -15.45 6.22 -11.32
C GLY A 117 -16.46 7.27 -10.83
N ASN A 118 -17.13 7.07 -9.69
CA ASN A 118 -18.02 8.06 -9.11
C ASN A 118 -17.23 9.31 -8.70
N ARG A 119 -17.75 10.50 -9.05
CA ARG A 119 -17.16 11.80 -8.72
C ARG A 119 -18.11 12.70 -7.93
N GLY A 120 -19.38 12.33 -7.79
CA GLY A 120 -20.36 13.07 -7.01
C GLY A 120 -20.05 12.95 -5.52
N GLN A 121 -19.92 14.07 -4.82
CA GLN A 121 -19.58 14.08 -3.39
C GLN A 121 -20.62 13.35 -2.55
N ASP A 122 -21.90 13.59 -2.86
CA ASP A 122 -23.06 13.00 -2.19
C ASP A 122 -23.77 11.94 -3.04
N GLU A 123 -23.15 11.53 -4.15
CA GLU A 123 -23.64 10.41 -4.95
C GLU A 123 -23.27 9.10 -4.26
N TYR A 124 -24.24 8.21 -4.11
CA TYR A 124 -24.04 6.94 -3.42
C TYR A 124 -23.24 5.96 -4.30
N SER A 125 -22.10 5.50 -3.81
CA SER A 125 -21.34 4.42 -4.42
C SER A 125 -21.82 3.07 -3.87
N SER A 126 -22.36 2.22 -4.74
CA SER A 126 -22.88 0.90 -4.35
C SER A 126 -21.79 -0.03 -3.83
N VAL A 127 -20.60 -0.01 -4.45
CA VAL A 127 -19.47 -0.87 -4.06
C VAL A 127 -18.87 -0.43 -2.72
N ASN A 128 -18.77 0.89 -2.49
CA ASN A 128 -18.27 1.44 -1.23
C ASN A 128 -19.34 1.52 -0.13
N ARG A 129 -20.62 1.31 -0.48
CA ARG A 129 -21.79 1.42 0.40
C ARG A 129 -21.85 2.75 1.15
N SER A 130 -21.40 3.83 0.52
CA SER A 130 -21.24 5.15 1.12
C SER A 130 -21.14 6.24 0.05
N THR A 131 -21.17 7.49 0.49
CA THR A 131 -20.85 8.66 -0.35
C THR A 131 -19.40 9.09 -0.12
N LEU A 132 -18.81 9.81 -1.09
CA LEU A 132 -17.47 10.37 -0.93
C LEU A 132 -17.39 11.32 0.27
N THR A 133 -18.42 12.15 0.50
CA THR A 133 -18.51 13.03 1.68
C THR A 133 -18.39 12.25 2.98
N SER A 134 -19.16 11.16 3.12
CA SER A 134 -19.15 10.34 4.33
C SER A 134 -17.82 9.61 4.52
N ALA A 135 -17.28 9.03 3.44
CA ALA A 135 -15.99 8.32 3.49
C ALA A 135 -14.82 9.25 3.82
N ARG A 136 -14.80 10.46 3.25
CA ARG A 136 -13.82 11.51 3.59
C ARG A 136 -13.84 11.83 5.07
N LYS A 137 -15.03 12.07 5.64
CA LYS A 137 -15.19 12.36 7.06
C LYS A 137 -14.70 11.21 7.94
N SER A 138 -15.04 9.97 7.59
CA SER A 138 -14.55 8.79 8.29
C SER A 138 -13.02 8.70 8.24
N PHE A 139 -12.42 8.92 7.08
CA PHE A 139 -10.96 8.88 6.92
C PHE A 139 -10.27 9.99 7.72
N THR A 140 -10.78 11.22 7.69
CA THR A 140 -10.24 12.33 8.50
C THR A 140 -10.28 12.00 9.99
N ASN A 141 -11.41 11.50 10.49
CA ASN A 141 -11.51 11.07 11.89
C ASN A 141 -10.49 9.99 12.24
N GLU A 142 -10.25 9.04 11.34
CA GLU A 142 -9.22 8.00 11.52
C GLU A 142 -7.80 8.56 11.49
N GLN A 143 -7.52 9.57 10.66
CA GLN A 143 -6.24 10.28 10.68
C GLN A 143 -6.03 11.02 11.99
N ASP A 144 -7.05 11.73 12.47
CA ASP A 144 -6.96 12.53 13.71
C ASP A 144 -6.73 11.64 14.94
N LYS A 145 -7.39 10.48 15.00
CA LYS A 145 -7.17 9.48 16.08
C LYS A 145 -5.77 8.88 16.07
N HIS A 146 -5.16 8.80 14.89
CA HIS A 146 -3.87 8.18 14.65
C HIS A 146 -2.87 9.21 14.12
N GLU A 147 -2.89 10.41 14.70
CA GLU A 147 -1.99 11.49 14.32
C GLU A 147 -0.53 11.03 14.46
N GLY A 148 0.25 11.22 13.40
CA GLY A 148 1.65 10.81 13.36
C GLY A 148 1.90 9.34 13.00
N ASP A 149 0.85 8.54 12.75
CA ASP A 149 1.01 7.17 12.25
C ASP A 149 1.80 7.16 10.94
N ILE A 150 2.84 6.33 10.90
CA ILE A 150 3.78 6.21 9.79
C ILE A 150 3.10 5.83 8.48
N ARG A 151 1.96 5.12 8.51
CA ARG A 151 1.21 4.74 7.31
C ARG A 151 0.77 5.95 6.47
N PHE A 152 0.49 7.09 7.10
CA PHE A 152 0.10 8.33 6.41
C PHE A 152 1.29 9.11 5.86
N ARG A 153 2.52 8.71 6.18
CA ARG A 153 3.76 9.26 5.60
C ARG A 153 4.28 8.43 4.44
N LYS A 154 3.64 7.29 4.15
CA LYS A 154 4.08 6.32 3.16
C LYS A 154 3.92 6.84 1.72
N PHE A 155 2.87 7.61 1.44
CA PHE A 155 2.53 8.06 0.09
C PHE A 155 2.46 9.59 -0.01
N LEU A 156 2.59 10.12 -1.23
CA LEU A 156 2.33 11.53 -1.52
C LEU A 156 0.83 11.84 -1.43
N VAL A 157 0.50 13.07 -1.05
CA VAL A 157 -0.86 13.61 -1.09
C VAL A 157 -1.01 14.46 -2.35
N ASP A 158 -2.09 14.24 -3.10
CA ASP A 158 -2.50 15.11 -4.20
C ASP A 158 -3.02 16.42 -3.61
N LYS A 159 -2.23 17.50 -3.74
CA LYS A 159 -2.55 18.82 -3.19
C LYS A 159 -3.55 19.57 -4.06
#